data_AF-A0A6J7PNB9-F1
#
_entry.id   AF-A0A6J7PNB9-F1
#
_cell.length_a   1.000
_cell.length_b   1.000
_cell.length_c   1.000
_cell.angle_alpha   90.00
_cell.angle_beta   90.00
_cell.angle_gamma   90.00
#
_symmetry.space_group_name_H-M   'P 1'
#
loop_
_entity.id
_entity.type
_entity.pdbx_description
1 polymer ?
#
loop_
_entity_poly.entity_id
_entity_poly.type
_entity_poly.pdbx_seq_one_letter_code
_entity_poly.pdbx_strand_id
1 'polypeptide(L)' 'MAGLEDLAPRYSSMTMPLLLLNSPQDHVVDPAQADFLAAGFAGPVERVALERSYHVATMDYDKDLVFERSVAFGLRVAGR' A
#
# COMPACT_ATOMS: atom_id res chain seq x y z
N MET A 1 7.73 2.45 -16.77
CA MET A 1 7.89 3.26 -15.55
C MET A 1 7.58 2.34 -14.38
N ALA A 2 8.57 1.62 -13.87
CA ALA A 2 8.38 0.59 -12.86
C ALA A 2 8.88 1.09 -11.51
N GLY A 3 8.08 1.91 -10.83
CA GLY A 3 8.51 2.60 -9.60
C GLY A 3 8.82 1.68 -8.42
N LEU A 4 8.35 0.43 -8.44
CA LEU A 4 8.50 -0.54 -7.35
C LEU A 4 9.55 -1.64 -7.64
N GLU A 5 10.02 -1.80 -8.88
CA GLU A 5 10.93 -2.89 -9.25
C GLU A 5 12.31 -2.72 -8.61
N ASP A 6 12.83 -1.50 -8.52
CA ASP A 6 14.16 -1.22 -7.97
C ASP A 6 14.26 -1.55 -6.47
N LEU A 7 13.14 -1.60 -5.75
CA LEU A 7 13.08 -1.96 -4.34
C LEU A 7 12.81 -3.45 -4.12
N ALA A 8 12.39 -4.18 -5.15
CA ALA A 8 12.03 -5.59 -5.05
C ALA A 8 13.09 -6.48 -4.38
N PRO A 9 14.40 -6.32 -4.67
CA PRO A 9 15.43 -7.12 -4.00
C PRO A 9 15.50 -6.92 -2.48
N ARG A 10 14.92 -5.84 -1.95
CA ARG A 10 14.97 -5.48 -0.53
C ARG A 10 13.75 -5.91 0.26
N TYR A 11 12.61 -6.21 -0.38
CA TYR A 11 11.35 -6.53 0.33
C TYR A 11 11.49 -7.69 1.32
N SER A 12 12.29 -8.70 0.96
CA SER A 12 12.55 -9.87 1.81
C SER A 12 13.39 -9.58 3.06
N SER A 13 13.96 -8.38 3.18
CA SER A 13 14.73 -7.94 4.34
C SER A 13 14.02 -6.89 5.20
N MET A 14 12.87 -6.38 4.74
CA MET A 14 12.10 -5.34 5.43
C MET A 14 11.25 -5.95 6.54
N THR A 15 11.47 -5.54 7.79
CA THR A 15 10.82 -6.12 8.98
C THR A 15 9.79 -5.19 9.64
N MET A 16 9.72 -3.93 9.22
CA MET A 16 8.72 -3.00 9.73
C MET A 16 7.31 -3.41 9.30
N PRO A 17 6.25 -3.04 10.05
CA PRO A 17 4.89 -3.20 9.57
C PRO A 17 4.63 -2.38 8.30
N LEU A 18 3.86 -2.93 7.37
CA LEU A 18 3.42 -2.29 6.14
C LEU A 18 1.89 -2.17 6.09
N LEU A 19 1.39 -0.96 5.83
CA LEU A 19 0.03 -0.75 5.36
C LEU A 19 0.07 -0.53 3.83
N LEU A 20 -0.56 -1.42 3.08
CA LEU A 20 -0.65 -1.36 1.64
C LEU A 20 -2.08 -1.01 1.22
N LEU A 21 -2.28 0.22 0.76
CA LEU A 21 -3.53 0.66 0.14
C LEU A 21 -3.34 0.74 -1.37
N ASN A 22 -4.15 0.02 -2.14
CA ASN A 22 -4.08 0.04 -3.60
C ASN A 22 -5.47 -0.01 -4.22
N SER A 23 -5.64 0.62 -5.38
CA SER A 23 -6.84 0.48 -6.18
C SER A 23 -6.77 -0.79 -7.03
N PRO A 24 -7.88 -1.55 -7.17
CA PRO A 24 -7.98 -2.62 -8.17
C PRO A 24 -8.21 -2.09 -9.60
N GLN A 25 -8.50 -0.80 -9.75
CA GLN A 25 -8.72 -0.12 -11.04
C GLN A 25 -7.65 0.96 -11.30
N ASP A 26 -6.40 0.70 -10.92
CA ASP A 26 -5.29 1.61 -11.19
C ASP A 26 -4.82 1.48 -12.64
N HIS A 27 -4.98 2.55 -13.42
CA HIS A 27 -4.58 2.61 -14.83
C HIS A 27 -3.13 3.10 -15.04
N VAL A 28 -2.43 3.47 -13.97
CA VAL A 28 -1.05 3.98 -14.01
C VAL A 28 -0.08 2.92 -13.49
N VAL A 29 -0.44 2.23 -12.42
CA VAL A 29 0.32 1.13 -11.82
C VAL A 29 -0.53 -0.12 -11.85
N ASP A 30 0.00 -1.19 -12.45
CA ASP A 30 -0.71 -2.48 -12.50
C ASP A 30 -1.03 -2.98 -11.08
N PRO A 31 -2.31 -3.30 -10.75
CA PRO A 31 -2.70 -3.85 -9.45
C PRO A 31 -1.88 -5.09 -9.02
N ALA A 32 -1.37 -5.88 -9.97
CA ALA A 32 -0.50 -7.04 -9.68
C ALA A 32 0.81 -6.65 -8.97
N GLN A 33 1.25 -5.39 -9.08
CA GLN A 33 2.42 -4.89 -8.34
C GLN A 33 2.19 -4.90 -6.82
N ALA A 34 0.95 -4.66 -6.37
CA ALA A 34 0.60 -4.73 -4.95
C ALA A 34 0.67 -6.17 -4.43
N ASP A 35 0.23 -7.14 -5.24
CA ASP A 35 0.34 -8.57 -4.91
C ASP A 35 1.80 -9.04 -4.88
N PHE A 36 2.60 -8.61 -5.85
CA PHE A 36 4.03 -8.90 -5.90
C PHE A 36 4.77 -8.36 -4.68
N LEU A 37 4.52 -7.10 -4.29
CA LEU A 37 5.07 -6.51 -3.07
C LEU A 37 4.65 -7.31 -1.83
N ALA A 38 3.34 -7.58 -1.66
CA ALA A 38 2.83 -8.27 -0.48
C ALA A 38 3.39 -9.70 -0.33
N ALA A 39 3.62 -10.39 -1.45
CA ALA A 39 4.19 -11.73 -1.45
C ALA A 39 5.70 -11.75 -1.10
N GLY A 40 6.43 -10.69 -1.46
CA GLY A 40 7.87 -10.58 -1.24
C GLY A 40 8.29 -9.89 0.08
N PHE A 41 7.35 -9.26 0.78
CA PHE A 41 7.63 -8.47 1.98
C PHE A 41 7.76 -9.35 3.23
N ALA A 42 8.86 -9.21 3.98
CA ALA A 42 9.12 -10.07 5.15
C ALA A 42 8.38 -9.64 6.42
N GLY A 43 8.06 -8.35 6.56
CA GLY A 43 7.34 -7.79 7.71
C GLY A 43 5.84 -8.07 7.68
N PRO A 44 5.10 -7.73 8.75
CA PRO A 44 3.66 -7.89 8.76
C PRO A 44 2.98 -6.91 7.78
N VAL A 45 2.08 -7.42 6.95
CA VAL A 45 1.38 -6.64 5.92
C VAL A 45 -0.11 -6.55 6.24
N GLU A 46 -0.65 -5.33 6.23
CA GLU A 46 -2.07 -5.04 6.25
C GLU A 46 -2.50 -4.49 4.88
N ARG A 47 -3.55 -5.06 4.27
CA ARG A 47 -4.01 -4.68 2.93
C ARG A 47 -5.39 -4.03 2.98
N VAL A 48 -5.57 -2.98 2.19
CA VAL A 48 -6.86 -2.30 2.01
C VAL A 48 -7.05 -2.01 0.52
N ALA A 49 -8.10 -2.59 -0.08
CA ALA A 49 -8.49 -2.26 -1.44
C ALA A 49 -9.27 -0.94 -1.47
N LEU A 50 -8.92 -0.06 -2.41
CA LEU A 50 -9.58 1.23 -2.65
C LEU A 50 -10.57 1.09 -3.80
N GLU A 51 -11.70 0.43 -3.52
CA GLU A 51 -12.69 -0.03 -4.50
C GLU A 51 -13.33 1.09 -5.35
N ARG A 52 -13.27 2.34 -4.88
CA ARG A 52 -13.98 3.46 -5.51
C ARG A 52 -13.03 4.50 -6.10
N SER A 53 -11.72 4.24 -6.10
CA SER A 53 -10.71 5.21 -6.53
C SER A 53 -9.82 4.67 -7.62
N TYR A 54 -9.21 5.55 -8.42
CA TYR A 54 -8.14 5.20 -9.34
C TYR A 54 -6.75 5.50 -8.73
N HIS A 55 -5.72 5.67 -9.56
CA HIS A 55 -4.34 5.88 -9.13
C HIS A 55 -4.17 7.01 -8.11
N VAL A 56 -4.84 8.14 -8.35
CA VAL A 56 -4.70 9.35 -7.53
C VAL A 56 -5.66 9.31 -6.34
N ALA A 57 -5.68 8.18 -5.63
CA ALA A 57 -6.67 7.86 -4.59
C ALA A 57 -6.66 8.84 -3.41
N THR A 58 -5.55 9.55 -3.17
CA THR A 58 -5.45 10.62 -2.17
C THR A 58 -6.30 11.85 -2.50
N MET A 59 -6.81 11.95 -3.73
CA MET A 59 -7.71 13.02 -4.21
C MET A 59 -9.03 12.49 -4.76
N ASP A 60 -9.33 11.20 -4.56
CA ASP A 60 -10.49 10.51 -5.16
C ASP A 60 -11.52 10.09 -4.09
N TYR A 61 -12.51 9.25 -4.46
CA TYR A 61 -13.62 8.87 -3.59
C TYR A 61 -13.23 8.22 -2.26
N ASP A 62 -12.11 7.50 -2.20
CA ASP A 62 -11.63 6.84 -0.97
C ASP A 62 -10.55 7.68 -0.25
N LYS A 63 -10.36 8.95 -0.59
CA LYS A 63 -9.36 9.82 0.06
C LYS A 63 -9.48 9.83 1.60
N ASP A 64 -10.70 9.84 2.12
CA ASP A 64 -10.94 9.89 3.57
C ASP A 64 -10.55 8.56 4.23
N LEU A 65 -10.80 7.43 3.56
CA LEU A 65 -10.34 6.11 3.98
C LEU A 65 -8.80 6.04 3.98
N VAL A 66 -8.15 6.58 2.94
CA VAL A 66 -6.68 6.63 2.87
C VAL A 66 -6.10 7.40 4.07
N PHE A 67 -6.67 8.56 4.40
CA PHE A 67 -6.22 9.35 5.55
C PHE A 67 -6.48 8.66 6.88
N GLU A 68 -7.70 8.16 7.10
CA GLU A 68 -8.08 7.48 8.35
C GLU A 68 -7.19 6.28 8.62
N ARG A 69 -7.02 5.38 7.64
CA ARG A 69 -6.21 4.16 7.78
C ARG A 69 -4.74 4.48 8.00
N SER A 70 -4.20 5.48 7.32
CA SER A 70 -2.80 5.88 7.46
C SER A 70 -2.50 6.42 8.87
N VAL A 71 -3.37 7.29 9.40
CA VAL A 71 -3.23 7.83 10.76
C VAL A 71 -3.40 6.74 11.81
N ALA A 72 -4.46 5.93 11.70
CA ALA A 72 -4.73 4.85 12.65
C ALA A 72 -3.60 3.81 12.68
N PHE A 73 -3.05 3.47 11.52
CA PHE A 73 -1.88 2.59 11.42
C PHE A 73 -0.65 3.23 12.08
N GLY A 74 -0.34 4.48 11.75
CA GLY A 74 0.80 5.21 12.32
C GLY A 74 0.77 5.30 13.84
N LEU A 75 -0.39 5.61 14.42
CA LEU A 75 -0.59 5.66 15.87
C LEU A 75 -0.36 4.28 16.52
N ARG A 76 -1.02 3.25 15.98
CA ARG A 76 -0.89 1.87 16.47
C ARG A 76 0.55 1.36 16.44
N VAL A 77 1.28 1.56 15.34
CA VAL A 77 2.67 1.07 15.23
C VAL A 77 3.65 1.89 16.06
N ALA A 78 3.35 3.16 16.32
CA ALA A 78 4.16 4.03 17.18
C ALA A 78 3.83 3.88 18.67
N GLY A 79 2.84 3.06 19.04
CA GLY A 79 2.37 2.90 20.42
C GLY A 79 1.74 4.18 20.99
N ARG A 80 1.07 4.96 20.15
CA ARG A 80 0.39 6.22 20.49
C ARG A 80 -1.12 6.09 20.41
#